data_AF-A0A527ZAQ3-F1
#
_entry.id   AF-A0A527ZAQ3-F1
#
_cell.length_a   1.000
_cell.length_b   1.000
_cell.length_c   1.000
_cell.angle_alpha   90.00
_cell.angle_beta   90.00
_cell.angle_gamma   90.00
#
_symmetry.space_group_name_H-M   'P 1'
#
loop_
_entity.id
_entity.type
_entity.pdbx_description
1 polymer ?
#
loop_
_entity_poly.entity_id
_entity_poly.type
_entity_poly.pdbx_seq_one_letter_code
_entity_poly.pdbx_strand_id
1 'polypeptide(L)'
;MRLTVLTCLVAIGGLCGFAPSALADTKVLVKTRTYDISGTTGAALIEAMDRNGPKRHGFMTHAIALTAYTVNWDLDIRREGGACRLRQANGTLDLTYTLPRLASAATPALQKRWKRFFAGVRAHELNHGRIART
;
A
#
# COMPACT_ATOMS: atom_id res chain seq x y z
N MET A 1 31.65 -42.79 49.69
CA MET A 1 31.59 -43.64 48.47
C MET A 1 30.23 -43.39 47.83
N ARG A 2 30.16 -42.43 46.89
CA ARG A 2 29.88 -42.62 45.45
C ARG A 2 28.50 -43.21 45.10
N LEU A 3 27.70 -42.32 44.48
CA LEU A 3 26.71 -42.47 43.40
C LEU A 3 25.42 -43.28 43.62
N THR A 4 24.30 -42.55 43.60
CA THR A 4 23.26 -42.74 42.56
C THR A 4 22.50 -41.43 42.33
N VAL A 5 22.95 -40.69 41.31
CA VAL A 5 22.18 -39.68 40.58
C VAL A 5 21.29 -40.43 39.59
N LEU A 6 19.98 -40.22 39.62
CA LEU A 6 18.96 -40.47 38.57
C LEU A 6 17.62 -40.45 39.32
N THR A 7 16.73 -39.46 39.22
CA THR A 7 15.90 -39.16 38.05
C THR A 7 15.16 -37.82 38.26
N CYS A 8 15.75 -36.70 37.83
CA CYS A 8 15.04 -35.43 37.66
C CYS A 8 15.01 -35.05 36.19
N LEU A 9 14.27 -35.78 35.35
CA LEU A 9 14.28 -35.50 33.90
C LEU A 9 12.99 -35.91 33.17
N VAL A 10 11.81 -35.71 33.77
CA VAL A 10 10.55 -35.76 33.00
C VAL A 10 9.51 -34.79 33.60
N ALA A 11 9.70 -33.47 33.48
CA ALA A 11 8.61 -32.50 33.70
C ALA A 11 8.87 -31.06 33.20
N ILE A 12 9.86 -30.79 32.33
CA ILE A 12 10.16 -29.40 31.88
C ILE A 12 10.14 -29.29 30.34
N GLY A 13 9.44 -30.19 29.65
CA GLY A 13 9.39 -30.21 28.18
C GLY A 13 8.18 -29.54 27.52
N GLY A 14 7.17 -29.09 28.29
CA GLY A 14 5.82 -28.85 27.73
C GLY A 14 5.35 -27.39 27.62
N LEU A 15 6.08 -26.40 28.14
CA LEU A 15 5.53 -25.03 28.32
C LEU A 15 6.19 -23.94 27.48
N CYS A 16 6.89 -24.29 26.39
CA CYS A 16 7.36 -23.29 25.44
C CYS A 16 6.61 -23.42 24.12
N GLY A 17 5.73 -22.46 23.84
CA GLY A 17 5.61 -21.95 22.47
C GLY A 17 4.31 -22.12 21.71
N PHE A 18 3.14 -22.04 22.35
CA PHE A 18 1.90 -21.66 21.64
C PHE A 18 1.46 -20.28 22.08
N ALA A 19 2.28 -19.26 21.80
CA ALA A 19 1.74 -17.91 21.76
C ALA A 19 0.85 -17.84 20.51
N PRO A 20 -0.45 -17.51 20.63
CA PRO A 20 -1.27 -17.24 19.46
C PRO A 20 -0.57 -16.13 18.67
N SER A 21 -0.34 -16.36 17.38
CA SER A 21 0.02 -15.27 16.48
C SER A 21 -1.06 -14.21 16.64
N ALA A 22 -0.71 -13.05 17.20
CA ALA A 22 -1.61 -11.92 17.21
C ALA A 22 -1.86 -11.54 15.75
N LEU A 23 -3.04 -11.89 15.23
CA LEU A 23 -3.53 -11.41 13.95
C LEU A 23 -3.90 -9.94 14.15
N ALA A 24 -2.90 -9.07 14.14
CA ALA A 24 -3.12 -7.64 13.98
C ALA A 24 -3.46 -7.42 12.50
N ASP A 25 -4.75 -7.37 12.19
CA ASP A 25 -5.20 -7.13 10.83
C ASP A 25 -5.12 -5.62 10.53
N THR A 26 -4.46 -5.26 9.43
CA THR A 26 -4.31 -3.86 9.03
C THR A 26 -5.48 -3.50 8.13
N LYS A 27 -6.23 -2.45 8.50
CA LYS A 27 -7.35 -1.99 7.68
C LYS A 27 -6.82 -1.30 6.43
N VAL A 28 -7.19 -1.76 5.23
CA VAL A 28 -6.82 -1.10 3.97
C VAL A 28 -8.04 -0.45 3.33
N LEU A 29 -7.99 0.86 3.15
CA LEU A 29 -9.01 1.65 2.47
C LEU A 29 -8.48 2.08 1.10
N VAL A 30 -9.20 1.73 0.03
CA VAL A 30 -8.74 1.99 -1.35
C VAL A 30 -9.71 2.93 -2.06
N LYS A 31 -9.16 3.99 -2.66
CA LYS A 31 -9.91 4.95 -3.47
C LYS A 31 -9.27 5.07 -4.86
N THR A 32 -10.11 5.24 -5.87
CA THR A 32 -9.67 5.56 -7.22
C THR A 32 -10.28 6.88 -7.63
N ARG A 33 -9.45 7.79 -8.11
CA ARG A 33 -9.81 9.10 -8.66
C ARG A 33 -9.34 9.16 -10.10
N THR A 34 -10.02 9.99 -10.88
CA THR A 34 -9.62 10.26 -12.27
C THR A 34 -9.52 11.75 -12.53
N TYR A 35 -8.66 12.12 -13.47
CA TYR A 35 -8.60 13.46 -14.03
C TYR A 35 -8.74 13.38 -15.54
N ASP A 36 -9.37 14.41 -16.14
CA ASP A 36 -9.70 14.38 -17.55
C ASP A 36 -8.56 14.88 -18.44
N ILE A 37 -8.36 14.16 -19.53
CA ILE A 37 -7.48 14.55 -20.63
C ILE A 37 -8.25 14.50 -21.95
N SER A 38 -7.87 15.40 -22.85
CA SER A 38 -8.46 15.53 -24.18
C SER A 38 -7.36 15.76 -25.22
N GLY A 39 -7.51 15.18 -26.40
CA GLY A 39 -6.55 15.34 -27.49
C GLY A 39 -6.83 14.40 -28.66
N THR A 40 -6.36 14.80 -29.85
CA THR A 40 -6.57 14.07 -31.11
C THR A 40 -5.35 13.26 -31.56
N THR A 41 -4.21 13.40 -30.87
CA THR A 41 -2.96 12.68 -31.13
C THR A 41 -2.37 12.12 -29.83
N GLY A 42 -1.45 11.15 -29.93
CA GLY A 42 -0.77 10.60 -28.76
C GLY A 42 0.04 11.66 -28.00
N ALA A 43 0.76 12.51 -28.71
CA ALA A 43 1.52 13.62 -28.12
C ALA A 43 0.60 14.60 -27.37
N ALA A 44 -0.53 14.98 -27.96
CA ALA A 44 -1.51 15.85 -27.30
C ALA A 44 -2.07 15.24 -26.00
N LEU A 45 -2.24 13.91 -25.95
CA LEU A 45 -2.63 13.23 -24.71
C LEU A 45 -1.52 13.28 -23.65
N ILE A 46 -0.25 13.11 -24.03
CA ILE A 46 0.88 13.26 -23.10
C ILE A 46 0.93 14.69 -22.55
N GLU A 47 0.87 15.70 -23.41
CA GLU A 47 0.86 17.10 -22.97
C GLU A 47 -0.35 17.43 -22.08
N ALA A 48 -1.51 16.85 -22.34
CA ALA A 48 -2.67 17.01 -21.48
C ALA A 48 -2.44 16.39 -20.09
N MET A 49 -1.75 15.25 -20.00
CA MET A 49 -1.35 14.65 -18.73
C MET A 49 -0.30 15.50 -18.00
N ASP A 50 0.67 16.06 -18.72
CA ASP A 50 1.68 16.95 -18.13
C ASP A 50 1.09 18.26 -17.59
N ARG A 51 -0.03 18.72 -18.17
CA ARG A 51 -0.76 19.92 -17.69
C ARG A 51 -1.76 19.62 -16.58
N ASN A 52 -2.48 18.50 -16.66
CA ASN A 52 -3.64 18.23 -15.81
C ASN A 52 -3.38 17.15 -14.75
N GLY A 53 -2.26 16.44 -14.83
CA GLY A 53 -1.94 15.32 -13.97
C GLY A 53 -1.81 15.70 -12.49
N PRO A 54 -1.83 14.73 -11.58
CA PRO A 54 -1.60 14.99 -10.17
C PRO A 54 -0.21 15.61 -9.93
N LYS A 55 -0.16 16.65 -9.09
CA LYS A 55 1.10 17.18 -8.55
C LYS A 55 1.62 16.27 -7.45
N ARG A 56 2.90 15.92 -7.51
CA ARG A 56 3.56 15.25 -6.40
C ARG A 56 4.05 16.29 -5.39
N HIS A 57 3.83 16.05 -4.10
CA HIS A 57 4.28 16.98 -3.05
C HIS A 57 5.79 17.22 -3.18
N GLY A 58 6.19 18.49 -3.28
CA GLY A 58 7.60 18.89 -3.45
C GLY A 58 8.14 18.87 -4.89
N PHE A 59 7.30 18.57 -5.89
CA PHE A 59 7.69 18.60 -7.31
C PHE A 59 6.88 19.67 -8.05
N MET A 60 7.55 20.37 -8.98
CA MET A 60 6.93 21.38 -9.83
C MET A 60 6.17 20.76 -11.03
N THR A 61 6.46 19.50 -11.36
CA THR A 61 5.90 18.80 -12.52
C THR A 61 4.75 17.87 -12.13
N HIS A 62 3.84 17.66 -13.08
CA HIS A 62 2.72 16.74 -12.90
C HIS A 62 3.14 15.33 -13.28
N ALA A 63 2.57 14.32 -12.62
CA ALA A 63 2.75 12.92 -12.99
C ALA A 63 1.64 12.45 -13.93
N ILE A 64 1.92 11.47 -14.79
CA ILE A 64 0.92 10.81 -15.64
C ILE A 64 -0.16 10.13 -14.80
N ALA A 65 0.23 9.49 -13.70
CA ALA A 65 -0.65 8.90 -12.71
C ALA A 65 0.03 8.94 -11.34
N LEU A 66 -0.73 8.69 -10.29
CA LEU A 66 -0.19 8.72 -8.93
C LEU A 66 -0.87 7.71 -8.02
N THR A 67 -0.06 6.89 -7.38
CA THR A 67 -0.42 6.15 -6.17
C THR A 67 0.06 6.94 -4.97
N ALA A 68 -0.87 7.35 -4.11
CA ALA A 68 -0.60 8.02 -2.84
C ALA A 68 -1.14 7.17 -1.69
N TYR A 69 -0.45 7.18 -0.55
CA TYR A 69 -0.94 6.52 0.65
C TYR A 69 -0.62 7.29 1.91
N THR A 70 -1.44 7.08 2.94
CA THR A 70 -1.19 7.53 4.32
C THR A 70 -1.40 6.35 5.26
N VAL A 71 -0.57 6.25 6.28
CA VAL A 71 -0.69 5.21 7.32
C VAL A 71 -1.06 5.89 8.63
N ASN A 72 -2.16 5.46 9.23
CA ASN A 72 -2.64 5.92 10.52
C ASN A 72 -2.51 4.78 11.53
N TRP A 73 -1.89 5.06 12.69
CA TRP A 73 -1.67 4.09 13.75
C TRP A 73 -2.47 4.46 14.99
N ASP A 74 -3.18 3.48 15.55
CA ASP A 74 -3.81 3.53 16.86
C ASP A 74 -3.07 2.56 17.80
N LEU A 75 -2.20 3.13 18.63
CA LEU A 75 -1.30 2.42 19.53
C LEU A 75 -1.76 2.58 20.99
N ASP A 76 -1.97 1.48 21.71
CA ASP A 76 -2.16 1.50 23.17
C ASP A 76 -0.85 1.15 23.86
N ILE A 77 -0.21 2.15 24.47
CA ILE A 77 1.06 1.99 25.19
C ILE A 77 0.81 2.32 26.67
N ARG A 78 1.02 1.34 27.55
CA ARG A 78 0.80 1.48 29.00
C ARG A 78 2.10 1.24 29.76
N ARG A 79 2.28 1.96 30.87
CA ARG A 79 3.43 1.74 31.76
C ARG A 79 3.05 0.75 32.85
N GLU A 80 3.80 -0.35 32.94
CA GLU A 80 3.55 -1.45 33.86
C GLU A 80 4.88 -1.97 34.40
N GLY A 81 5.01 -2.07 35.73
CA GLY A 81 6.24 -2.57 36.37
C GLY A 81 7.51 -1.76 36.07
N GLY A 82 7.38 -0.46 35.79
CA GLY A 82 8.50 0.41 35.44
C GLY A 82 8.89 0.41 33.96
N ALA A 83 8.23 -0.39 33.11
CA ALA A 83 8.48 -0.45 31.66
C ALA A 83 7.22 -0.08 30.84
N CYS A 84 7.40 0.35 29.60
CA CYS A 84 6.29 0.57 28.66
C CYS A 84 5.96 -0.73 27.91
N ARG A 85 4.69 -1.11 27.90
CA ARG A 85 4.16 -2.27 27.19
C ARG A 85 3.17 -1.82 26.12
N LEU A 86 3.40 -2.24 24.88
CA LEU A 86 2.47 -2.07 23.76
C LEU A 86 1.39 -3.16 23.87
N ARG A 87 0.15 -2.73 24.06
CA ARG A 87 -1.02 -3.61 24.20
C ARG A 87 -1.75 -3.83 22.88
N GLN A 88 -1.73 -2.81 22.01
CA GLN A 88 -2.43 -2.79 20.74
C GLN A 88 -1.64 -1.97 19.72
N ALA A 89 -1.66 -2.40 18.46
CA ALA A 89 -1.18 -1.62 17.33
C ALA A 89 -2.11 -1.84 16.12
N ASN A 90 -3.13 -1.00 16.00
CA ASN A 90 -4.05 -1.05 14.87
C ASN A 90 -3.59 -0.08 13.78
N GLY A 91 -3.30 -0.60 12.60
CA GLY A 91 -2.94 0.21 11.44
C GLY A 91 -4.12 0.40 10.48
N THR A 92 -4.27 1.60 9.93
CA THR A 92 -5.12 1.87 8.75
C THR A 92 -4.28 2.45 7.62
N LEU A 93 -4.29 1.80 6.47
CA LEU A 93 -3.67 2.25 5.22
C LEU A 93 -4.75 2.85 4.32
N ASP A 94 -4.69 4.17 4.11
CA ASP A 94 -5.52 4.85 3.11
C ASP A 94 -4.72 4.97 1.80
N LEU A 95 -5.14 4.24 0.77
CA LEU A 95 -4.49 4.18 -0.54
C LEU A 95 -5.37 4.85 -1.60
N THR A 96 -4.81 5.77 -2.36
CA THR A 96 -5.51 6.46 -3.45
C THR A 96 -4.75 6.34 -4.78
N TYR A 97 -5.42 5.85 -5.81
CA TYR A 97 -4.94 5.88 -7.19
C TYR A 97 -5.56 7.08 -7.92
N THR A 98 -4.74 7.87 -8.61
CA THR A 98 -5.19 8.95 -9.48
C THR A 98 -4.78 8.64 -10.91
N LEU A 99 -5.75 8.41 -11.79
CA LEU A 99 -5.53 7.90 -13.14
C LEU A 99 -6.08 8.86 -14.21
N PRO A 100 -5.45 8.96 -15.39
CA PRO A 100 -5.99 9.76 -16.49
C PRO A 100 -7.23 9.10 -17.08
N ARG A 101 -8.24 9.91 -17.43
CA ARG A 101 -9.44 9.50 -18.15
C ARG A 101 -9.52 10.26 -19.47
N LEU A 102 -9.59 9.54 -20.57
CA LEU A 102 -9.78 10.13 -21.89
C LEU A 102 -11.23 10.61 -22.02
N ALA A 103 -11.41 11.93 -22.02
CA ALA A 103 -12.73 12.58 -22.06
C ALA A 103 -13.15 12.99 -23.49
N SER A 104 -12.20 13.09 -24.43
CA SER A 104 -12.50 13.40 -25.83
C SER A 104 -12.77 12.15 -26.67
N ALA A 105 -13.58 12.31 -27.72
CA ALA A 105 -13.64 11.32 -28.79
C ALA A 105 -12.25 11.15 -29.43
N ALA A 106 -11.89 9.91 -29.74
CA ALA A 106 -10.62 9.55 -30.35
C ALA A 106 -10.87 8.71 -31.60
N THR A 107 -9.99 8.85 -32.59
CA THR A 107 -10.01 7.95 -33.76
C THR A 107 -9.84 6.49 -33.31
N PRO A 108 -10.37 5.49 -34.04
CA PRO A 108 -10.23 4.09 -33.66
C PRO A 108 -8.76 3.68 -33.40
N ALA A 109 -7.85 4.20 -34.22
CA ALA A 109 -6.41 3.96 -34.08
C ALA A 109 -5.84 4.56 -32.79
N LEU A 110 -6.21 5.80 -32.44
CA LEU A 110 -5.78 6.43 -31.19
C LEU A 110 -6.38 5.72 -29.97
N GLN A 111 -7.66 5.36 -30.03
CA GLN A 111 -8.34 4.63 -28.96
C GLN A 111 -7.68 3.28 -28.66
N LYS A 112 -7.26 2.55 -29.70
CA LYS A 112 -6.51 1.29 -29.54
C LYS A 112 -5.18 1.51 -28.83
N ARG A 113 -4.41 2.53 -29.22
CA ARG A 113 -3.14 2.87 -28.57
C ARG A 113 -3.34 3.33 -27.12
N TRP A 114 -4.34 4.17 -26.89
CA TRP A 114 -4.72 4.65 -25.55
C TRP A 114 -5.03 3.49 -24.60
N LYS A 115 -5.87 2.52 -25.01
CA LYS A 115 -6.20 1.36 -24.19
C LYS A 115 -4.95 0.57 -23.76
N ARG A 116 -4.00 0.36 -24.68
CA ARG A 116 -2.74 -0.34 -24.38
C ARG A 116 -1.87 0.45 -23.41
N PHE A 117 -1.72 1.75 -23.64
CA PHE A 117 -0.97 2.65 -22.76
C PHE A 117 -1.58 2.68 -21.35
N PHE A 118 -2.89 2.93 -21.26
CA PHE A 118 -3.61 3.02 -19.99
C PHE A 118 -3.56 1.72 -19.19
N ALA A 119 -3.61 0.56 -19.85
CA ALA A 119 -3.44 -0.73 -19.17
C ALA A 119 -2.06 -0.83 -18.49
N GLY A 120 -1.00 -0.36 -19.15
CA GLY A 120 0.35 -0.31 -18.58
C GLY A 120 0.46 0.65 -17.40
N VAL A 121 -0.07 1.87 -17.55
CA VAL A 121 -0.11 2.87 -16.46
C VAL A 121 -0.87 2.32 -15.25
N ARG A 122 -2.05 1.73 -15.47
CA ARG A 122 -2.84 1.13 -14.39
C ARG A 122 -2.09 0.00 -13.70
N ALA A 123 -1.43 -0.88 -14.44
CA ALA A 123 -0.65 -1.98 -13.86
C ALA A 123 0.53 -1.45 -13.02
N HIS A 124 1.21 -0.40 -13.50
CA HIS A 124 2.29 0.27 -12.78
C HIS A 124 1.81 0.82 -11.42
N GLU A 125 0.72 1.59 -11.42
CA GLU A 125 0.16 2.14 -10.18
C GLU A 125 -0.33 1.05 -9.22
N LEU A 126 -1.00 0.00 -9.73
CA LEU A 126 -1.41 -1.12 -8.88
C LEU A 126 -0.23 -1.84 -8.24
N ASN A 127 0.94 -1.89 -8.90
CA ASN A 127 2.15 -2.44 -8.27
C ASN A 127 2.67 -1.54 -7.14
N HIS A 128 2.62 -0.21 -7.28
CA HIS A 128 2.91 0.69 -6.15
C HIS A 128 1.95 0.43 -4.99
N GLY A 129 0.66 0.27 -5.26
CA GLY A 129 -0.31 -0.05 -4.23
C GLY A 129 -0.12 -1.42 -3.59
N ARG A 130 0.39 -2.41 -4.31
CA ARG A 130 0.81 -3.70 -3.75
C ARG A 130 1.98 -3.52 -2.78
N ILE A 131 3.01 -2.75 -3.17
CA ILE A 131 4.18 -2.47 -2.31
C ILE A 131 3.77 -1.72 -1.04
N ALA A 132 2.82 -0.78 -1.14
CA ALA A 132 2.35 -0.04 0.03
C ALA A 132 1.63 -0.91 1.08
N ARG A 133 1.19 -2.13 0.72
CA ARG A 133 0.47 -3.07 1.59
C ARG A 133 1.36 -4.16 2.21
N THR A 134 2.62 -4.26 1.77
CA THR A 134 3.59 -5.26 2.23
C THR A 134 4.59 -4.63 3.17
#